data_AF-A0A3C2AYF6-F1
#
_entry.id   AF-A0A3C2AYF6-F1
#
_cell.length_a   1.000
_cell.length_b   1.000
_cell.length_c   1.000
_cell.angle_alpha   90.00
_cell.angle_beta   90.00
_cell.angle_gamma   90.00
#
_symmetry.space_group_name_H-M   'P 1'
#
loop_
_entity.id
_entity.type
_entity.pdbx_description
1 polymer ?
#
loop_
_entity_poly.entity_id
_entity_poly.type
_entity_poly.pdbx_seq_one_letter_code
_entity_poly.pdbx_strand_id
1 'polypeptide(L)' 'MSRSLKKGPFVDDHLLKKVDSQNAAGDRKVIKTWSRRSTIIPDMVGHTIAVHDGRKHVP' A
#
# COMPACT_ATOMS: atom_id res chain seq x y z
N MET A 1 4.50 1.24 -16.30
CA MET A 1 5.74 2.03 -16.38
C MET A 1 6.61 1.67 -15.18
N SER A 2 7.77 1.05 -15.41
CA SER A 2 8.72 0.72 -14.35
C SER A 2 9.51 1.98 -13.95
N ARG A 3 9.71 2.21 -12.65
CA ARG A 3 10.64 3.25 -12.17
C ARG A 3 12.08 2.75 -12.32
N SER A 4 13.02 3.68 -12.45
CA SER A 4 14.44 3.37 -12.45
C SER A 4 14.86 2.75 -11.10
N LEU A 5 15.62 1.65 -11.15
CA LEU A 5 16.14 0.94 -9.98
C LEU A 5 16.94 1.84 -9.02
N LYS A 6 17.67 2.84 -9.54
CA LYS A 6 18.47 3.77 -8.72
C LYS A 6 17.63 4.65 -7.78
N LYS A 7 16.33 4.82 -8.06
CA LYS A 7 15.42 5.70 -7.30
C LYS A 7 14.66 4.97 -6.19
N GLY A 8 14.82 3.65 -6.08
CA GLY A 8 14.11 2.82 -5.11
C GLY A 8 12.61 2.65 -5.40
N PRO A 9 11.95 1.78 -4.61
CA PRO A 9 10.51 1.57 -4.70
C PRO A 9 9.76 2.87 -4.42
N PHE A 10 8.61 3.04 -5.07
CA PHE A 10 7.71 4.16 -4.80
C PHE A 10 6.57 3.70 -3.91
N VAL A 11 6.25 4.45 -2.87
CA VAL A 11 5.03 4.27 -2.10
C VAL A 11 4.43 5.65 -1.90
N ASP A 12 3.11 5.79 -2.09
CA ASP A 12 2.44 7.03 -1.75
C ASP A 12 2.39 7.24 -0.23
N ASP A 13 2.70 8.46 0.21
CA ASP A 13 2.80 8.81 1.65
C ASP A 13 1.54 8.47 2.44
N HIS A 14 0.35 8.60 1.84
CA HIS A 14 -0.91 8.28 2.50
C HIS A 14 -1.11 6.77 2.70
N LEU A 15 -0.55 5.94 1.82
CA LEU A 15 -0.58 4.49 1.96
C LEU A 15 0.43 4.06 3.03
N LEU A 16 1.64 4.63 2.98
CA LEU A 16 2.71 4.34 3.93
C LEU A 16 2.26 4.65 5.37
N LYS A 17 1.70 5.85 5.62
CA LYS A 17 1.18 6.24 6.94
C LYS A 17 0.13 5.28 7.51
N LYS A 18 -0.70 4.69 6.65
CA LYS A 18 -1.74 3.72 7.09
C LYS A 18 -1.13 2.38 7.45
N VAL A 19 -0.12 1.94 6.70
CA VAL A 19 0.61 0.70 6.96
C VAL A 19 1.39 0.84 8.27
N ASP A 20 2.11 1.96 8.45
CA ASP A 20 2.88 2.23 9.65
C ASP A 20 2.00 2.29 10.91
N SER A 21 0.83 2.93 10.82
CA SER A 21 -0.10 3.01 11.95
C SER A 21 -0.70 1.65 12.30
N GLN A 22 -0.99 0.81 11.30
CA GLN A 22 -1.47 -0.55 11.54
C GLN A 22 -0.38 -1.47 12.09
N ASN A 23 0.86 -1.34 11.61
CA ASN A 23 2.01 -2.05 12.15
C ASN A 23 2.27 -1.69 13.61
N ALA A 24 2.20 -0.40 13.96
CA ALA A 24 2.35 0.07 15.33
C ALA A 24 1.21 -0.42 16.25
N ALA A 25 -0.01 -0.50 15.72
CA ALA A 25 -1.18 -0.98 16.46
C ALA A 25 -1.28 -2.52 16.53
N GLY A 26 -0.56 -3.26 15.68
CA GLY A 26 -0.74 -4.70 15.50
C GLY A 26 -2.09 -5.08 14.85
N ASP A 27 -2.79 -4.10 14.25
CA ASP A 27 -4.11 -4.27 13.65
C ASP A 27 -3.99 -4.73 12.20
N ARG A 28 -4.91 -5.62 11.75
CA ARG A 28 -4.98 -6.10 10.35
C ARG A 28 -6.25 -5.67 9.65
N LYS A 29 -6.62 -4.39 9.79
CA LYS A 29 -7.83 -3.84 9.18
C LYS A 29 -7.60 -3.63 7.68
N VAL A 30 -8.62 -3.88 6.86
CA VAL A 30 -8.52 -3.70 5.40
C VAL A 30 -8.18 -2.24 5.06
N ILE A 31 -7.04 -2.02 4.41
CA ILE A 31 -6.59 -0.71 3.94
C ILE A 31 -7.17 -0.45 2.56
N LYS A 32 -8.07 0.53 2.44
CA LYS A 32 -8.54 1.01 1.12
C LYS A 32 -7.54 2.00 0.52
N THR A 33 -7.16 1.76 -0.73
CA THR A 33 -6.24 2.63 -1.48
C THR A 33 -6.70 2.87 -2.92
N TRP A 34 -6.52 4.12 -3.37
CA TRP A 34 -6.60 4.50 -4.78
C TRP A 34 -5.22 4.49 -5.45
N SER A 35 -4.15 4.38 -4.67
CA SER A 35 -2.79 4.31 -5.20
C SER A 35 -2.51 2.93 -5.77
N ARG A 36 -2.74 2.80 -7.08
CA ARG A 36 -2.34 1.64 -7.89
C ARG A 36 -0.88 1.69 -8.38
N ARG A 37 -0.15 2.76 -8.03
CA ARG A 37 1.24 3.01 -8.48
C ARG A 37 2.28 2.67 -7.42
N SER A 38 1.84 2.40 -6.18
CA SER A 38 2.72 2.03 -5.09
C SER A 38 3.28 0.62 -5.29
N THR A 39 4.55 0.46 -4.96
CA THR A 39 5.26 -0.83 -4.94
C THR A 39 5.01 -1.49 -3.60
N ILE A 40 4.79 -2.81 -3.62
CA ILE A 40 4.66 -3.60 -2.39
C ILE A 40 6.03 -3.65 -1.69
N ILE A 41 6.07 -3.21 -0.44
CA ILE A 41 7.27 -3.24 0.42
C ILE A 41 7.10 -4.30 1.52
N PRO A 42 8.20 -4.78 2.15
CA PRO A 42 8.13 -5.80 3.20
C PRO A 42 7.19 -5.44 4.37
N ASP A 43 7.08 -4.16 4.72
CA ASP A 43 6.22 -3.69 5.82
C ASP A 43 4.72 -3.88 5.56
N MET A 44 4.34 -4.16 4.30
CA MET A 44 2.95 -4.44 3.90
C MET A 44 2.58 -5.92 4.03
N VAL A 45 3.53 -6.80 4.38
CA VAL A 45 3.27 -8.25 4.48
C VAL A 45 2.29 -8.53 5.62
N GLY A 46 1.21 -9.26 5.30
CA GLY A 46 0.16 -9.61 6.26
C GLY A 46 -0.99 -8.60 6.36
N HIS A 47 -0.93 -7.50 5.62
CA HIS A 47 -2.02 -6.53 5.48
C HIS A 47 -2.92 -6.86 4.30
N THR A 48 -4.23 -6.65 4.45
CA THR A 48 -5.19 -6.73 3.33
C THR A 48 -5.36 -5.34 2.72
N ILE A 49 -4.93 -5.17 1.47
CA ILE A 49 -4.97 -3.88 0.77
C ILE A 49 -6.04 -3.94 -0.32
N ALA A 50 -7.15 -3.25 -0.07
CA ALA A 50 -8.22 -3.13 -1.06
C ALA A 50 -7.87 -2.03 -2.08
N VAL A 51 -7.50 -2.42 -3.28
CA VAL A 51 -7.05 -1.52 -4.37
C VAL A 51 -8.22 -1.15 -5.28
N HIS A 52 -8.38 0.14 -5.61
CA HIS A 52 -9.42 0.60 -6.52
C HIS A 52 -9.10 0.27 -7.99
N ASP A 53 -9.99 -0.48 -8.66
CA ASP A 53 -9.85 -0.88 -10.07
C ASP A 53 -10.46 0.13 -11.08
N GLY A 54 -11.19 1.14 -10.59
CA GLY A 54 -11.97 2.08 -11.42
C GLY A 54 -13.48 1.99 -11.17
N ARG A 55 -13.95 0.92 -10.54
CA ARG A 55 -15.36 0.69 -10.18
C ARG A 55 -15.51 0.31 -8.71
N LYS A 56 -14.64 -0.55 -8.19
CA LYS A 56 -14.70 -1.06 -6.81
C LYS A 56 -13.30 -1.24 -6.22
N HIS A 57 -13.24 -1.35 -4.89
CA HIS A 57 -12.02 -1.74 -4.20
C HIS A 57 -11.96 -3.27 -4.11
N VAL A 58 -10.91 -3.85 -4.66
CA VAL A 58 -10.66 -5.30 -4.69
C VAL A 58 -9.64 -5.64 -3.60
N PRO A 59 -9.97 -6.52 -2.63
CA PRO A 59 -9.09 -6.91 -1.52
C PRO A 59 -7.89 -7.76 -1.96
#